data_AF-A0A2D4FRF3-F1
#
_entry.id   AF-A0A2D4FRF3-F1
#
_cell.length_a   1.000
_cell.length_b   1.000
_cell.length_c   1.000
_cell.angle_alpha   90.00
_cell.angle_beta   90.00
_cell.angle_gamma   90.00
#
_symmetry.space_group_name_H-M   'P 1'
#
loop_
_entity.id
_entity.type
_entity.pdbx_description
1 polymer ?
#
loop_
_entity_poly.entity_id
_entity_poly.type
_entity_poly.pdbx_seq_one_letter_code
_entity_poly.pdbx_strand_id
1 'polypeptide(L)'
;ALKDLYVQSALSCYIAMFGLDDTVVSPGHIFRAYNGSLPWSVCLDWLIGNQELYQLTLKTFRYTVKLMVDKASLGPVEDFQELLKYLEEYENDWYIGLVSEKEWPQAVLQETPYLFSLGHDPNMEFILAGYSRFRNS
;
A
#
# COMPACT_ATOMS: atom_id res chain seq x y z
N ALA A 1 -22.93 -13.06 5.88
CA ALA A 1 -21.97 -14.16 5.56
C ALA A 1 -20.69 -13.63 4.91
N LEU A 2 -20.68 -13.28 3.62
CA LEU A 2 -19.46 -12.81 2.94
C LEU A 2 -18.92 -11.49 3.51
N LYS A 3 -19.81 -10.54 3.79
CA LYS A 3 -19.46 -9.25 4.41
C LYS A 3 -18.85 -9.45 5.80
N ASP A 4 -19.39 -10.35 6.60
CA ASP A 4 -18.89 -10.62 7.96
C ASP A 4 -17.52 -11.31 7.91
N LEU A 5 -17.33 -12.25 6.99
CA LEU A 5 -16.04 -12.89 6.74
C LEU A 5 -14.99 -11.87 6.26
N TYR A 6 -15.37 -10.95 5.38
CA TYR A 6 -14.51 -9.86 4.93
C TYR A 6 -14.15 -8.93 6.09
N VAL A 7 -15.12 -8.50 6.90
CA VAL A 7 -14.87 -7.64 8.06
C VAL A 7 -13.97 -8.33 9.06
N GLN A 8 -14.17 -9.62 9.36
CA GLN A 8 -13.30 -10.37 10.26
C GLN A 8 -11.89 -10.55 9.69
N SER A 9 -11.76 -10.80 8.39
CA SER A 9 -10.45 -10.93 7.73
C SER A 9 -9.72 -9.60 7.72
N ALA A 10 -10.39 -8.51 7.34
CA ALA A 10 -9.85 -7.17 7.33
C ALA A 10 -9.47 -6.68 8.74
N LEU A 11 -10.31 -6.97 9.74
CA LEU A 11 -10.03 -6.65 11.14
C LEU A 11 -8.86 -7.48 11.68
N SER A 12 -8.75 -8.76 11.31
CA SER A 12 -7.62 -9.62 11.70
C SER A 12 -6.32 -9.13 11.06
N CYS A 13 -6.34 -8.77 9.78
CA CYS A 13 -5.20 -8.15 9.10
C CYS A 13 -4.84 -6.81 9.74
N TYR A 14 -5.82 -5.99 10.07
CA TYR A 14 -5.63 -4.72 10.76
C TYR A 14 -4.96 -4.92 12.13
N ILE A 15 -5.50 -5.82 12.96
CA ILE A 15 -4.93 -6.13 14.29
C ILE A 15 -3.52 -6.72 14.16
N ALA A 16 -3.29 -7.61 13.18
CA ALA A 16 -1.98 -8.19 12.96
C ALA A 16 -0.93 -7.13 12.57
N MET A 17 -1.34 -6.12 11.80
CA MET A 17 -0.45 -5.09 11.26
C MET A 17 -0.28 -3.89 12.20
N PHE A 18 -1.32 -3.51 12.94
CA PHE A 18 -1.35 -2.27 13.74
C PHE A 18 -1.50 -2.52 15.25
N GLY A 19 -1.73 -3.76 15.68
CA GLY A 19 -1.99 -4.10 17.08
C GLY A 19 -3.43 -3.79 17.51
N LEU A 20 -3.69 -3.98 18.79
CA LEU A 20 -5.00 -3.75 19.45
C LEU A 20 -5.11 -2.38 20.12
N ASP A 21 -4.08 -1.53 20.06
CA ASP A 21 -4.11 -0.25 20.75
C ASP A 21 -5.20 0.65 20.12
N ASP A 22 -6.09 1.19 20.98
CA ASP A 22 -7.26 2.05 20.68
C ASP A 22 -6.91 3.41 20.01
N THR A 23 -5.74 3.50 19.38
CA THR A 23 -5.28 4.69 18.69
C THR A 23 -6.04 4.88 17.38
N VAL A 24 -6.68 6.04 17.22
CA VAL A 24 -7.21 6.48 15.93
C VAL A 24 -6.07 6.43 14.91
N VAL A 25 -6.26 5.70 13.81
CA VAL A 25 -5.27 5.57 12.74
C VAL A 25 -4.98 6.94 12.14
N SER A 26 -3.88 7.55 12.58
CA SER A 26 -3.37 8.78 11.98
C SER A 26 -2.68 8.50 10.62
N PRO A 27 -2.57 9.51 9.74
CA PRO A 27 -1.80 9.41 8.50
C PRO A 27 -0.35 8.91 8.72
N GLY A 28 0.25 9.25 9.86
CA GLY A 28 1.57 8.77 10.25
C GLY A 28 1.65 7.25 10.42
N HIS A 29 0.60 6.59 10.90
CA HIS A 29 0.56 5.12 11.01
C HIS A 29 0.53 4.46 9.62
N ILE A 30 -0.27 5.01 8.71
CA ILE A 30 -0.36 4.53 7.31
C ILE A 30 1.01 4.70 6.63
N PHE A 31 1.66 5.86 6.81
CA PHE A 31 2.98 6.12 6.24
C PHE A 31 4.04 5.15 6.79
N ARG A 32 4.07 4.91 8.10
CA ARG A 32 5.02 3.95 8.70
C ARG A 32 4.79 2.53 8.18
N ALA A 33 3.54 2.07 8.12
CA ALA A 33 3.19 0.77 7.56
C ALA A 33 3.56 0.65 6.08
N TYR A 34 3.36 1.70 5.28
CA TYR A 34 3.75 1.75 3.86
C TYR A 34 5.27 1.58 3.68
N ASN A 35 6.05 2.15 4.60
CA ASN A 35 7.50 1.99 4.69
C ASN A 35 7.94 0.66 5.33
N GLY A 36 7.01 -0.25 5.65
CA GLY A 36 7.30 -1.53 6.31
C GLY A 36 7.64 -1.41 7.80
N SER A 37 7.53 -0.22 8.39
CA SER A 37 7.79 0.06 9.80
C SER A 37 6.53 -0.18 10.63
N LEU A 38 6.20 -1.45 10.87
CA LEU A 38 5.03 -1.86 11.65
C LEU A 38 5.36 -1.99 13.14
N PRO A 39 4.39 -1.73 14.05
CA PRO A 39 4.53 -2.05 15.46
C PRO A 39 4.87 -3.52 15.68
N TRP A 40 5.73 -3.80 16.66
CA TRP A 40 6.12 -5.17 16.97
C TRP A 40 4.91 -5.99 17.44
N SER A 41 4.80 -7.21 16.93
CA SER A 41 3.86 -8.23 17.40
C SER A 41 4.42 -9.62 17.13
N VAL A 42 3.95 -10.62 17.88
CA VAL A 42 4.31 -12.03 17.65
C VAL A 42 3.92 -12.49 16.24
N CYS A 43 2.81 -11.97 15.71
CA CYS A 43 2.38 -12.24 14.35
C CYS A 43 3.33 -11.63 13.31
N LEU A 44 3.85 -10.42 13.58
CA LEU A 44 4.82 -9.76 12.72
C LEU A 44 6.15 -10.52 12.70
N ASP A 45 6.65 -11.00 13.84
CA ASP A 45 7.87 -11.82 13.89
C ASP A 45 7.73 -13.10 13.05
N TRP A 46 6.59 -13.78 13.16
CA TRP A 46 6.28 -14.95 12.33
C TRP A 46 6.22 -14.60 10.84
N LEU A 47 5.56 -13.48 10.50
CA LEU A 47 5.44 -13.01 9.12
C LEU A 47 6.81 -12.66 8.52
N ILE A 48 7.65 -11.94 9.27
CA ILE A 48 9.03 -11.61 8.86
C ILE A 48 9.86 -12.89 8.69
N GLY A 49 9.64 -13.92 9.51
CA GLY A 49 10.23 -15.25 9.34
C GLY A 49 9.86 -15.92 8.01
N ASN A 50 8.81 -15.47 7.34
CA ASN A 50 8.37 -15.94 6.03
C ASN A 50 8.48 -14.82 4.97
N GLN A 51 9.71 -14.60 4.50
CA GLN A 51 10.08 -13.43 3.70
C GLN A 51 9.19 -13.20 2.46
N GLU A 52 8.85 -14.25 1.72
CA GLU A 52 7.98 -14.13 0.52
C GLU A 52 6.59 -13.62 0.89
N LEU A 53 5.99 -14.21 1.93
CA LEU A 53 4.68 -13.79 2.42
C LEU A 53 4.71 -12.38 3.00
N TYR A 54 5.79 -11.99 3.66
CA TYR A 54 5.98 -10.62 4.14
C TYR A 54 6.00 -9.62 2.99
N GLN A 55 6.76 -9.90 1.92
CA GLN A 55 6.80 -9.03 0.74
C GLN A 55 5.44 -8.92 0.05
N LEU A 56 4.70 -10.04 -0.09
CA LEU A 56 3.33 -10.03 -0.64
C LEU A 56 2.38 -9.20 0.23
N THR A 57 2.52 -9.30 1.55
CA THR A 57 1.70 -8.53 2.50
C THR A 57 1.98 -7.04 2.39
N LEU A 58 3.26 -6.64 2.35
CA LEU A 58 3.66 -5.25 2.12
C LEU A 58 3.14 -4.73 0.78
N LYS A 59 3.31 -5.49 -0.31
CA LYS A 59 2.80 -5.14 -1.64
C LYS A 59 1.28 -4.92 -1.63
N THR A 60 0.53 -5.84 -1.02
CA THR A 60 -0.93 -5.73 -0.88
C THR A 60 -1.34 -4.51 -0.05
N PHE A 61 -0.61 -4.21 1.02
CA PHE A 61 -0.85 -3.01 1.82
C PHE A 61 -0.64 -1.74 0.99
N ARG A 62 0.45 -1.68 0.21
CA ARG A 62 0.73 -0.54 -0.68
C ARG A 62 -0.32 -0.38 -1.78
N TYR A 63 -0.85 -1.47 -2.34
CA TYR A 63 -1.98 -1.44 -3.28
C TYR A 63 -3.24 -0.86 -2.62
N THR A 64 -3.50 -1.23 -1.37
CA THR A 64 -4.64 -0.69 -0.61
C THR A 64 -4.51 0.82 -0.41
N VAL A 65 -3.30 1.31 -0.09
CA VAL A 65 -3.03 2.75 0.02
C VAL A 65 -3.20 3.44 -1.33
N LYS A 66 -2.67 2.87 -2.42
CA LYS A 66 -2.84 3.43 -3.78
C LYS A 66 -4.31 3.51 -4.16
N LEU A 67 -5.08 2.45 -3.91
CA LEU A 67 -6.52 2.42 -4.15
C LEU A 67 -7.27 3.48 -3.33
N MET A 68 -6.88 3.69 -2.07
CA MET A 68 -7.45 4.77 -1.25
C MET A 68 -7.21 6.16 -1.88
N VAL A 69 -5.98 6.43 -2.32
CA VAL A 69 -5.61 7.70 -2.97
C VAL A 69 -6.34 7.89 -4.29
N ASP A 70 -6.40 6.85 -5.12
CA ASP A 70 -7.12 6.89 -6.39
C ASP A 70 -8.61 7.11 -6.16
N LYS A 71 -9.22 6.46 -5.16
CA LYS A 71 -10.63 6.68 -4.84
C LYS A 71 -10.92 8.10 -4.37
N ALA A 72 -10.03 8.68 -3.60
CA ALA A 72 -10.14 10.07 -3.17
C ALA A 72 -9.98 11.06 -4.34
N SER A 73 -9.23 10.68 -5.38
CA SER A 73 -8.88 11.56 -6.51
C SER A 73 -9.81 11.41 -7.72
N LEU A 74 -10.21 10.17 -8.03
CA LEU A 74 -10.95 9.78 -9.23
C LEU A 74 -12.41 9.43 -8.94
N GLY A 75 -12.77 9.23 -7.67
CA GLY A 75 -14.11 8.81 -7.25
C GLY A 75 -14.16 7.36 -6.77
N PRO A 76 -15.30 6.92 -6.21
CA PRO A 76 -15.43 5.57 -5.68
C PRO A 76 -15.37 4.51 -6.78
N VAL A 77 -14.79 3.35 -6.47
CA VAL A 77 -14.94 2.14 -7.27
C VAL A 77 -16.41 1.71 -7.27
N GLU A 78 -16.98 1.56 -8.46
CA GLU A 78 -18.40 1.30 -8.70
C GLU A 78 -18.76 -0.17 -8.49
N ASP A 79 -17.90 -1.09 -8.96
CA ASP A 79 -18.13 -2.52 -8.88
C ASP A 79 -16.85 -3.38 -8.77
N PHE A 80 -17.03 -4.70 -8.66
CA PHE A 80 -15.92 -5.64 -8.52
C PHE A 80 -15.08 -5.78 -9.80
N GLN A 81 -15.67 -5.58 -10.98
CA GLN A 81 -14.95 -5.66 -12.24
C GLN A 81 -14.00 -4.46 -12.40
N GLU A 82 -14.46 -3.27 -12.01
CA GLU A 82 -13.61 -2.08 -11.95
C GLU A 82 -12.49 -2.26 -10.91
N LEU A 83 -12.79 -2.82 -9.74
CA LEU A 83 -11.75 -3.15 -8.74
C LEU A 83 -10.68 -4.08 -9.32
N LEU A 84 -11.09 -5.16 -9.99
CA LEU A 84 -10.15 -6.11 -10.62
C LEU A 84 -9.27 -5.40 -11.65
N LYS A 85 -9.86 -4.54 -12.48
CA LYS A 85 -9.12 -3.77 -13.47
C LYS A 85 -8.05 -2.88 -12.83
N TYR A 86 -8.36 -2.17 -11.73
CA TYR A 86 -7.34 -1.39 -11.01
C TYR A 86 -6.21 -2.28 -10.49
N LEU A 87 -6.53 -3.45 -9.93
CA LEU A 87 -5.51 -4.37 -9.42
C LEU A 87 -4.64 -4.96 -10.54
N GLU A 88 -5.22 -5.26 -11.69
CA GLU A 88 -4.49 -5.69 -12.90
C GLU A 88 -3.57 -4.57 -13.42
N GLU A 89 -4.04 -3.34 -13.47
CA GLU A 89 -3.21 -2.19 -13.85
C GLU A 89 -2.06 -2.02 -12.84
N TYR A 90 -2.33 -2.06 -11.54
CA TYR A 90 -1.30 -1.94 -10.51
C TYR A 90 -0.21 -3.01 -10.63
N GLU A 91 -0.58 -4.22 -11.04
CA GLU A 91 0.38 -5.33 -11.21
C GLU A 91 1.24 -5.19 -12.46
N ASN A 92 0.68 -4.72 -13.56
CA ASN A 92 1.33 -4.75 -14.87
C ASN A 92 1.99 -3.42 -15.26
N ASP A 93 1.40 -2.30 -14.87
CA ASP A 93 1.76 -0.97 -15.38
C ASP A 93 2.39 -0.06 -14.31
N TRP A 94 2.31 -0.44 -13.03
CA TRP A 94 2.75 0.40 -11.93
C TRP A 94 3.89 -0.24 -11.13
N TYR A 95 4.89 0.58 -10.80
CA TYR A 95 5.75 0.32 -9.66
C TYR A 95 5.25 1.09 -8.44
N ILE A 96 4.80 0.37 -7.42
CA ILE A 96 4.26 0.93 -6.16
C ILE A 96 5.23 0.58 -5.03
N GLY A 97 6.04 1.54 -4.59
CA GLY A 97 7.11 1.27 -3.64
C GLY A 97 7.79 2.52 -3.08
N LEU A 98 8.96 2.34 -2.49
CA LEU A 98 9.73 3.44 -1.88
C LEU A 98 10.76 3.97 -2.86
N VAL A 99 10.96 5.29 -2.89
CA VAL A 99 12.04 5.89 -3.69
C VAL A 99 13.43 5.40 -3.25
N SER A 100 13.57 4.96 -2.00
CA SER A 100 14.80 4.39 -1.44
C SER A 100 15.01 2.91 -1.76
N GLU A 101 14.02 2.20 -2.31
CA GLU A 101 14.16 0.79 -2.70
C GLU A 101 15.05 0.65 -3.93
N LYS A 102 15.77 -0.48 -4.04
CA LYS A 102 16.68 -0.73 -5.18
C LYS A 102 15.92 -0.96 -6.47
N GLU A 103 14.70 -1.42 -6.34
CA GLU A 103 13.75 -1.73 -7.40
C GLU A 103 13.19 -0.45 -8.02
N TRP A 104 13.17 0.68 -7.30
CA TRP A 104 12.73 1.97 -7.84
C TRP A 104 13.55 2.43 -9.05
N PRO A 105 14.89 2.58 -8.97
CA PRO A 105 15.68 2.93 -10.14
C PRO A 105 15.64 1.85 -11.24
N GLN A 106 15.38 0.58 -10.88
CA GLN A 106 15.19 -0.47 -11.89
C GLN A 106 13.89 -0.29 -12.66
N ALA A 107 12.77 0.01 -11.99
CA ALA A 107 11.49 0.32 -12.63
C ALA A 107 11.60 1.55 -13.54
N VAL A 108 12.37 2.56 -13.11
CA VAL A 108 12.71 3.71 -13.96
C VAL A 108 13.47 3.28 -15.22
N LEU A 109 14.50 2.45 -15.09
CA LEU A 109 15.29 1.96 -16.23
C LEU A 109 14.51 1.02 -17.16
N GLN A 110 13.55 0.29 -16.62
CA GLN A 110 12.66 -0.59 -17.37
C GLN A 110 11.48 0.15 -18.01
N GLU A 111 11.45 1.49 -17.88
CA GLU A 111 10.38 2.34 -18.40
C GLU A 111 8.99 1.90 -17.91
N THR A 112 8.89 1.45 -16.65
CA THR A 112 7.60 1.12 -16.04
C THR A 112 6.67 2.33 -16.21
N PRO A 113 5.48 2.17 -16.83
CA PRO A 113 4.67 3.30 -17.28
C PRO A 113 4.38 4.33 -16.19
N TYR A 114 4.14 3.85 -14.98
CA TYR A 114 3.79 4.66 -13.83
C TYR A 114 4.55 4.24 -12.58
N LEU A 115 4.92 5.22 -11.76
CA LEU A 115 5.50 4.97 -10.44
C LEU A 115 4.74 5.75 -9.39
N PHE A 116 4.55 5.11 -8.24
CA PHE A 116 3.90 5.69 -7.09
C PHE A 116 4.73 5.45 -5.84
N SER A 117 4.99 6.55 -5.10
CA SER A 117 5.55 6.50 -3.76
C SER A 117 4.77 7.39 -2.81
N LEU A 118 4.85 7.04 -1.53
CA LEU A 118 4.27 7.79 -0.44
C LEU A 118 5.35 8.61 0.25
N GLY A 119 5.13 9.91 0.35
CA GLY A 119 5.87 10.83 1.21
C GLY A 119 5.04 11.25 2.42
N HIS A 120 5.70 11.71 3.47
CA HIS A 120 5.05 12.31 4.64
C HIS A 120 5.81 13.58 5.02
N ASP A 121 5.11 14.70 5.09
CA ASP A 121 5.65 15.93 5.64
C ASP A 121 5.31 16.00 7.14
N PRO A 122 6.30 15.87 8.05
CA PRO A 122 6.07 15.91 9.49
C PRO A 122 5.48 17.24 9.97
N ASN A 123 5.64 18.33 9.21
CA ASN A 123 5.16 19.66 9.59
C ASN A 123 3.71 19.90 9.16
N MET A 124 3.22 19.15 8.17
CA MET A 124 1.87 19.34 7.62
C MET A 124 0.91 18.19 7.97
N GLU A 125 1.37 17.11 8.61
CA GLU A 125 0.57 15.91 8.95
C GLU A 125 -0.17 15.26 7.76
N PHE A 126 0.19 15.61 6.52
CA PHE A 126 -0.41 15.07 5.30
C PHE A 126 0.55 14.12 4.58
N ILE A 127 -0.06 13.16 3.90
CA ILE A 127 0.60 12.21 3.02
C ILE A 127 0.69 12.83 1.62
N LEU A 128 1.88 12.80 1.03
CA LEU A 128 2.11 13.23 -0.36
C LEU A 128 2.20 12.00 -1.26
N ALA A 129 1.39 11.98 -2.33
CA ALA A 129 1.44 10.97 -3.37
C ALA A 129 2.25 11.51 -4.56
N GLY A 130 3.37 10.88 -4.87
CA GLY A 130 4.18 11.20 -6.06
C GLY A 130 3.78 10.34 -7.25
N TYR A 131 3.48 10.96 -8.38
CA TYR A 131 3.27 10.28 -9.67
C TYR A 131 4.36 10.70 -10.64
N SER A 132 5.11 9.74 -11.19
CA SER A 132 5.96 9.98 -12.36
C SER A 132 5.46 9.16 -13.53
N ARG A 133 5.15 9.83 -14.64
CA ARG A 133 4.83 9.21 -15.92
C ARG A 133 6.00 9.44 -16.86
N PHE A 134 6.62 8.38 -17.36
CA PHE A 134 7.57 8.51 -18.46
C PHE A 134 6.80 8.93 -19.71
N ARG A 135 7.10 10.13 -20.23
CA ARG A 135 6.72 10.50 -21.59
C ARG A 135 7.89 10.13 -22.48
N ASN A 136 7.68 9.22 -23.42
CA ASN A 136 8.65 8.97 -24.49
C ASN A 136 8.96 10.30 -25.18
N SER A 137 10.22 10.70 -25.10
CA SER A 137 10.81 11.84 -25.83
C SER A 137 11.07 11.48 -27.28
#